data_AF-A0A951AC61-F1
#
_entry.id   AF-A0A951AC61-F1
#
_cell.length_a   1.000
_cell.length_b   1.000
_cell.length_c   1.000
_cell.angle_alpha   90.00
_cell.angle_beta   90.00
_cell.angle_gamma   90.00
#
_symmetry.space_group_name_H-M   'P 1'
#
loop_
_entity.id
_entity.type
_entity.pdbx_description
1 polymer ?
#
loop_
_entity_poly.entity_id
_entity_poly.type
_entity_poly.pdbx_seq_one_letter_code
_entity_poly.pdbx_strand_id
1 'polypeptide(L)'
;MQPDLFTGWGLRTLSCRHPAYNPFSYHLGSVWPVSNAIIGFGLKRYGFNAELHRLAKALFEATALFELNRLPEVFGGHPRDDVHPHPGIYPEANAPQAWSASGVIHLVQAMLGLVPAAPWRTLIIDPDLPDWLPDVTLAGIRIGDARATIRFWRGPSGRTEHEVIDGEGTLHIRRAPARPTGVDGLPLLLRAIGTAN
;
A
#
# COMPACT_ATOMS: atom_id res chain seq x y z
N MET A 1 5.09 -4.30 12.46
CA MET A 1 6.22 -3.54 11.85
C MET A 1 7.20 -3.10 12.93
N GLN A 2 8.49 -3.39 12.79
CA GLN A 2 9.50 -3.07 13.80
C GLN A 2 9.96 -1.59 13.73
N PRO A 3 10.22 -0.93 14.88
CA PRO A 3 10.59 0.50 14.92
C PRO A 3 11.93 0.85 14.27
N ASP A 4 12.84 -0.13 14.17
CA ASP A 4 14.17 0.08 13.59
C ASP A 4 14.13 0.22 12.06
N LEU A 5 13.07 -0.26 11.42
CA LEU A 5 12.80 -0.07 9.99
C LEU A 5 11.72 0.98 9.73
N PHE A 6 10.61 0.96 10.48
CA PHE A 6 9.50 1.87 10.25
C PHE A 6 9.78 3.25 10.83
N THR A 7 9.83 4.27 9.98
CA THR A 7 10.17 5.64 10.36
C THR A 7 8.97 6.45 10.84
N GLY A 8 7.73 6.02 10.56
CA GLY A 8 6.55 6.88 10.67
C GLY A 8 6.22 7.64 9.39
N TRP A 9 7.16 7.70 8.43
CA TRP A 9 6.94 8.15 7.05
C TRP A 9 6.94 6.98 6.05
N GLY A 10 7.59 5.87 6.39
CA GLY A 10 7.63 4.63 5.62
C GLY A 10 8.63 3.65 6.21
N LEU A 11 8.89 2.54 5.52
CA LEU A 11 10.00 1.63 5.83
C LEU A 11 11.26 2.13 5.13
N ARG A 12 12.32 2.28 5.91
CA ARG A 12 13.65 2.61 5.40
C ARG A 12 14.34 1.37 4.80
N THR A 13 15.30 1.60 3.92
CA THR A 13 16.06 0.58 3.18
C THR A 13 16.97 -0.29 4.06
N LEU A 14 17.41 0.24 5.21
CA LEU A 14 18.30 -0.46 6.14
C LEU A 14 17.96 -0.12 7.59
N SER A 15 17.91 -1.12 8.47
CA SER A 15 17.63 -0.93 9.90
C SER A 15 18.54 0.14 10.52
N CYS A 16 17.98 1.02 11.34
CA CYS A 16 18.76 2.02 12.06
C CYS A 16 19.72 1.45 13.10
N ARG A 17 19.65 0.14 13.36
CA ARG A 17 20.60 -0.60 14.21
C ARG A 17 21.84 -1.09 13.45
N HIS A 18 21.81 -1.05 12.12
CA HIS A 18 22.94 -1.50 11.31
C HIS A 18 24.07 -0.45 11.34
N PRO A 19 25.36 -0.83 11.49
CA PRO A 19 26.47 0.13 11.57
C PRO A 19 26.61 1.05 10.35
N ALA A 20 26.21 0.57 9.17
CA ALA A 20 26.21 1.35 7.93
C ALA A 20 24.98 2.24 7.73
N TYR A 21 24.05 2.29 8.70
CA TYR A 21 22.84 3.11 8.57
C TYR A 21 23.19 4.59 8.44
N ASN A 22 22.61 5.21 7.42
CA ASN A 22 22.63 6.64 7.21
C ASN A 22 21.25 7.07 6.67
N PRO A 23 20.46 7.87 7.42
CA PRO A 23 19.13 8.30 7.00
C PRO A 23 19.12 9.11 5.71
N PHE A 24 20.26 9.71 5.34
CA PHE A 24 20.44 10.55 4.16
C PHE A 24 21.17 9.83 3.03
N SER A 25 21.50 8.54 3.19
CA SER A 25 22.11 7.74 2.12
C SER A 25 21.05 7.26 1.13
N TYR A 26 21.42 7.24 -0.15
CA TYR A 26 20.56 6.77 -1.23
C TYR A 26 19.96 5.36 -0.98
N HIS A 27 20.72 4.42 -0.40
CA HIS A 27 20.27 3.04 -0.17
C HIS A 27 20.61 2.45 1.21
N LEU A 28 21.18 3.25 2.13
CA LEU A 28 21.59 2.75 3.45
C LEU A 28 20.74 3.30 4.60
N GLY A 29 19.47 3.64 4.34
CA GLY A 29 18.60 4.19 5.39
C GLY A 29 17.56 5.19 4.93
N SER A 30 17.47 5.50 3.63
CA SER A 30 16.39 6.29 3.05
C SER A 30 15.09 5.50 2.89
N VAL A 31 13.99 6.20 2.64
CA VAL A 31 12.67 5.64 2.33
C VAL A 31 12.36 5.83 0.85
N TRP A 32 12.00 4.72 0.20
CA TRP A 32 11.64 4.68 -1.21
C TRP A 32 10.15 4.40 -1.38
N PRO A 33 9.34 5.34 -1.90
CA PRO A 33 7.90 5.14 -2.07
C PRO A 33 7.54 3.91 -2.88
N VAL A 34 8.25 3.66 -4.00
CA VAL A 34 8.02 2.47 -4.82
C VAL A 34 8.27 1.17 -4.05
N SER A 35 9.38 1.06 -3.33
CA SER A 35 9.70 -0.12 -2.53
C SER A 35 8.67 -0.35 -1.42
N ASN A 36 8.21 0.72 -0.80
CA ASN A 36 7.16 0.66 0.22
C ASN A 36 5.80 0.23 -0.35
N ALA A 37 5.45 0.68 -1.55
CA ALA A 37 4.24 0.22 -2.22
C ALA A 37 4.29 -1.28 -2.56
N ILE A 38 5.45 -1.78 -3.01
CA ILE A 38 5.69 -3.22 -3.24
C ILE A 38 5.56 -4.01 -1.93
N ILE A 39 6.13 -3.50 -0.84
CA ILE A 39 5.97 -4.10 0.49
C ILE A 39 4.48 -4.12 0.88
N GLY A 40 3.75 -3.03 0.65
CA GLY A 40 2.30 -2.95 0.86
C GLY A 40 1.53 -4.03 0.10
N PHE A 41 1.88 -4.27 -1.17
CA PHE A 41 1.29 -5.37 -1.95
C PHE A 41 1.60 -6.75 -1.34
N GLY A 42 2.83 -6.96 -0.87
CA GLY A 42 3.21 -8.16 -0.12
C GLY A 42 2.37 -8.33 1.16
N LEU A 43 2.24 -7.28 1.97
CA LEU A 43 1.41 -7.26 3.17
C LEU A 43 -0.04 -7.65 2.84
N LYS A 44 -0.62 -7.07 1.77
CA LYS A 44 -1.94 -7.49 1.29
C LYS A 44 -1.96 -8.97 0.95
N ARG A 45 -0.98 -9.47 0.18
CA ARG A 45 -0.91 -10.88 -0.24
C ARG A 45 -0.77 -11.86 0.92
N TYR A 46 -0.19 -11.42 2.03
CA TYR A 46 -0.06 -12.20 3.26
C TYR A 46 -1.07 -11.80 4.35
N GLY A 47 -2.11 -11.02 4.05
CA GLY A 47 -3.21 -10.76 4.98
C GLY A 47 -2.89 -9.81 6.13
N PHE A 48 -1.75 -9.12 6.06
CA PHE A 48 -1.31 -8.11 7.02
C PHE A 48 -1.95 -6.75 6.71
N ASN A 49 -3.29 -6.69 6.74
CA ASN A 49 -4.02 -5.47 6.39
C ASN A 49 -3.73 -4.32 7.36
N ALA A 50 -3.59 -4.60 8.67
CA ALA A 50 -3.29 -3.56 9.67
C ALA A 50 -1.93 -2.89 9.40
N GLU A 51 -0.91 -3.68 9.04
CA GLU A 51 0.40 -3.16 8.64
C GLU A 51 0.32 -2.39 7.32
N LEU A 52 -0.43 -2.90 6.33
CA LEU A 52 -0.67 -2.22 5.07
C LEU A 52 -1.32 -0.85 5.31
N HIS A 53 -2.37 -0.78 6.14
CA HIS A 53 -3.06 0.46 6.48
C HIS A 53 -2.12 1.47 7.14
N ARG A 54 -1.29 1.02 8.07
CA ARG A 54 -0.31 1.86 8.75
C ARG A 54 0.76 2.38 7.79
N LEU A 55 1.25 1.54 6.89
CA LEU A 55 2.23 1.93 5.88
C LEU A 55 1.62 2.91 4.86
N ALA A 56 0.41 2.61 4.38
CA ALA A 56 -0.29 3.47 3.44
C ALA A 56 -0.56 4.85 4.07
N LYS A 57 -1.07 4.91 5.30
CA LYS A 57 -1.29 6.17 6.01
C LYS A 57 -0.02 7.03 6.05
N ALA A 58 1.12 6.43 6.39
CA ALA A 58 2.38 7.14 6.47
C ALA A 58 2.80 7.76 5.13
N LEU A 59 2.65 7.01 4.03
CA LEU A 59 2.96 7.52 2.70
C LEU A 59 1.95 8.56 2.19
N PHE A 60 0.65 8.39 2.46
CA PHE A 60 -0.38 9.38 2.15
C PHE A 60 -0.20 10.68 2.94
N GLU A 61 0.21 10.61 4.20
CA GLU A 61 0.53 11.81 4.98
C GLU A 61 1.81 12.48 4.47
N ALA A 62 2.80 11.68 4.03
CA ALA A 62 4.01 12.23 3.42
C ALA A 62 3.70 12.98 2.12
N THR A 63 2.76 12.52 1.30
CA THR A 63 2.43 13.22 0.03
C THR A 63 2.05 14.67 0.28
N ALA A 64 1.27 14.95 1.32
CA ALA A 64 0.80 16.28 1.68
C ALA A 64 1.93 17.27 2.08
N LEU A 65 3.14 16.77 2.30
CA LEU A 65 4.32 17.57 2.65
C LEU A 65 5.21 17.87 1.45
N PHE A 66 4.99 17.22 0.31
CA PHE A 66 5.75 17.45 -0.91
C PHE A 66 4.93 18.25 -1.93
N GLU A 67 5.64 18.94 -2.81
CA GLU A 67 5.05 19.78 -3.85
C GLU A 67 4.05 18.99 -4.71
N LEU A 68 2.90 19.63 -4.99
CA LEU A 68 1.78 19.06 -5.77
C LEU A 68 1.21 17.74 -5.21
N ASN A 69 1.45 17.44 -3.93
CA ASN A 69 1.07 16.19 -3.27
C ASN A 69 1.68 14.94 -3.93
N ARG A 70 2.93 15.04 -4.41
CA ARG A 70 3.63 13.96 -5.10
C ARG A 70 4.87 13.53 -4.33
N LEU A 71 4.99 12.22 -4.08
CA LEU A 71 6.20 11.69 -3.46
C LEU A 71 7.39 11.79 -4.41
N PRO A 72 8.58 12.17 -3.92
CA PRO A 72 9.82 12.10 -4.69
C PRO A 72 10.24 10.65 -4.90
N GLU A 73 11.26 10.41 -5.72
CA GLU A 73 11.95 9.12 -5.85
C GLU A 73 12.34 8.51 -4.50
N VAL A 74 12.88 9.34 -3.61
CA VAL A 74 13.44 8.95 -2.33
C VAL A 74 13.39 10.14 -1.37
N PHE A 75 13.25 9.86 -0.08
CA PHE A 75 13.40 10.84 0.99
C PHE A 75 14.12 10.24 2.20
N GLY A 76 14.60 11.10 3.09
CA GLY A 76 15.39 10.70 4.25
C GLY A 76 14.62 9.78 5.19
N GLY A 77 15.28 8.74 5.70
CA GLY A 77 14.66 7.74 6.58
C GLY A 77 14.98 7.91 8.05
N HIS A 78 15.12 9.14 8.52
CA HIS A 78 15.09 9.44 9.96
C HIS A 78 13.68 9.18 10.54
N PRO A 79 13.57 8.87 11.85
CA PRO A 79 12.27 8.69 12.51
C PRO A 79 11.44 9.98 12.52
N ARG A 80 10.12 9.83 12.42
CA ARG A 80 9.15 10.89 12.67
C ARG A 80 9.03 11.09 14.18
N ASP A 81 9.66 12.14 14.68
CA ASP A 81 9.69 12.54 16.09
C ASP A 81 9.75 14.07 16.22
N ASP A 82 9.82 14.57 17.46
CA ASP A 82 9.83 16.01 17.74
C ASP A 82 11.07 16.73 17.18
N VAL A 83 12.17 16.00 16.97
CA VAL A 83 13.42 16.54 16.40
C VAL A 83 13.33 16.58 14.87
N HIS A 84 12.63 15.62 14.26
CA HIS A 84 12.45 15.50 12.82
C HIS A 84 10.97 15.42 12.43
N PRO A 85 10.21 16.52 12.56
CA PRO A 85 8.76 16.54 12.37
C PRO A 85 8.34 16.42 10.89
N HIS A 86 9.30 16.43 9.95
CA HIS A 86 9.08 16.34 8.51
C HIS A 86 10.03 15.32 7.87
N PRO A 87 9.68 14.70 6.73
CA PRO A 87 10.58 13.84 5.97
C PRO A 87 11.85 14.60 5.54
N GLY A 88 12.98 13.89 5.47
CA GLY A 88 14.24 14.50 5.04
C GLY A 88 14.23 14.70 3.53
N ILE A 89 14.61 15.89 3.06
CA ILE A 89 14.78 16.12 1.63
C ILE A 89 16.06 15.43 1.18
N TYR A 90 15.96 14.63 0.11
CA TYR A 90 17.12 14.10 -0.60
C TYR A 90 17.37 15.00 -1.83
N PRO A 91 18.42 15.84 -1.85
CA PRO A 91 18.55 16.93 -2.83
C PRO A 91 18.57 16.49 -4.31
N GLU A 92 19.09 15.28 -4.58
CA GLU A 92 19.23 14.75 -5.93
C GLU A 92 18.04 13.86 -6.34
N ALA A 93 16.98 13.79 -5.53
CA ALA A 93 15.84 12.93 -5.82
C ALA A 93 15.05 13.45 -7.02
N ASN A 94 14.68 12.55 -7.93
CA ASN A 94 13.77 12.89 -9.00
C ASN A 94 12.34 13.15 -8.45
N ALA A 95 11.74 14.29 -8.75
CA ALA A 95 10.42 14.69 -8.30
C ALA A 95 9.60 15.36 -9.43
N PRO A 96 8.62 14.68 -10.04
CA PRO A 96 8.15 13.32 -9.75
C PRO A 96 8.95 12.24 -10.51
N GLN A 97 9.25 11.14 -9.82
CA GLN A 97 9.73 9.91 -10.45
C GLN A 97 8.54 8.98 -10.76
N ALA A 98 8.46 8.44 -11.98
CA ALA A 98 7.31 7.66 -12.44
C ALA A 98 6.96 6.46 -11.51
N TRP A 99 7.96 5.73 -11.03
CA TRP A 99 7.75 4.60 -10.13
C TRP A 99 7.20 5.04 -8.78
N SER A 100 7.81 6.04 -8.16
CA SER A 100 7.35 6.56 -6.87
C SER A 100 5.97 7.22 -6.95
N ALA A 101 5.65 7.89 -8.06
CA ALA A 101 4.32 8.43 -8.34
C ALA A 101 3.25 7.33 -8.41
N SER A 102 3.59 6.15 -8.94
CA SER A 102 2.66 5.00 -8.97
C SER A 102 2.43 4.36 -7.60
N GLY A 103 3.28 4.62 -6.61
CA GLY A 103 3.24 3.96 -5.29
C GLY A 103 1.92 4.18 -4.55
N VAL A 104 1.36 5.40 -4.59
CA VAL A 104 0.08 5.73 -3.96
C VAL A 104 -1.08 4.95 -4.61
N ILE A 105 -1.10 4.91 -5.95
CA ILE A 105 -2.10 4.14 -6.71
C ILE A 105 -1.99 2.64 -6.41
N HIS A 106 -0.76 2.14 -6.31
CA HIS A 106 -0.49 0.74 -5.99
C HIS A 106 -0.97 0.38 -4.56
N LEU A 107 -0.81 1.29 -3.59
CA LEU A 107 -1.34 1.09 -2.23
C LEU A 107 -2.87 1.04 -2.21
N VAL A 108 -3.55 1.89 -3.00
CA VAL A 108 -5.01 1.81 -3.18
C VAL A 108 -5.41 0.46 -3.79
N GLN A 109 -4.70 0.03 -4.84
CA GLN A 109 -4.92 -1.29 -5.44
C GLN A 109 -4.73 -2.42 -4.42
N ALA A 110 -3.71 -2.33 -3.56
CA ALA A 110 -3.43 -3.30 -2.52
C ALA A 110 -4.55 -3.32 -1.45
N MET A 111 -4.98 -2.16 -0.93
CA MET A 111 -6.06 -2.10 0.07
C MET A 111 -7.38 -2.66 -0.48
N LEU A 112 -7.68 -2.41 -1.75
CA LEU A 112 -8.87 -2.93 -2.42
C LEU A 112 -8.73 -4.39 -2.90
N GLY A 113 -7.50 -4.94 -2.90
CA GLY A 113 -7.21 -6.30 -3.32
C GLY A 113 -7.58 -6.59 -4.77
N LEU A 114 -7.36 -5.62 -5.67
CA LEU A 114 -7.83 -5.70 -7.06
C LEU A 114 -6.95 -6.63 -7.89
N VAL A 115 -7.54 -7.67 -8.47
CA VAL A 115 -6.91 -8.59 -9.42
C VAL A 115 -7.75 -8.63 -10.71
N PRO A 116 -7.34 -7.90 -11.76
CA PRO A 116 -8.06 -7.88 -13.02
C PRO A 116 -7.77 -9.14 -13.85
N ALA A 117 -8.82 -9.72 -14.42
CA ALA A 117 -8.77 -10.91 -15.26
C ALA A 117 -9.50 -10.61 -16.58
N ALA A 118 -8.84 -9.81 -17.43
CA ALA A 118 -9.43 -9.19 -18.62
C ALA A 118 -10.05 -10.17 -19.63
N PRO A 119 -9.43 -11.34 -19.96
CA PRO A 119 -10.04 -12.31 -20.88
C PRO A 119 -11.41 -12.85 -20.42
N TRP A 120 -11.67 -12.82 -19.11
CA TRP A 120 -12.92 -13.27 -18.51
C TRP A 120 -13.82 -12.13 -18.04
N ARG A 121 -13.50 -10.88 -18.42
CA ARG A 121 -14.22 -9.67 -17.99
C ARG A 121 -14.49 -9.67 -16.49
N THR A 122 -13.51 -10.11 -15.71
CA THR A 122 -13.68 -10.34 -14.27
C THR A 122 -12.70 -9.46 -13.49
N LEU A 123 -13.21 -8.79 -12.46
CA LEU A 123 -12.42 -8.13 -11.44
C LEU A 123 -12.59 -8.89 -10.12
N ILE A 124 -11.53 -9.52 -9.65
CA ILE A 124 -11.50 -10.11 -8.31
C ILE A 124 -11.13 -8.99 -7.32
N ILE A 125 -11.84 -8.90 -6.20
CA ILE A 125 -11.63 -7.90 -5.16
C ILE A 125 -11.49 -8.55 -3.79
N ASP A 126 -10.69 -7.95 -2.92
CA ASP A 126 -10.57 -8.30 -1.50
C ASP A 126 -10.46 -6.99 -0.70
N PRO A 127 -11.51 -6.16 -0.66
CA PRO A 127 -11.36 -4.81 -0.18
C PRO A 127 -11.35 -4.77 1.35
N ASP A 128 -10.38 -4.05 1.90
CA ASP A 128 -10.23 -3.78 3.32
C ASP A 128 -9.69 -2.36 3.51
N LEU A 129 -10.60 -1.42 3.74
CA LEU A 129 -10.31 -0.01 3.89
C LEU A 129 -10.03 0.36 5.36
N PRO A 130 -9.08 1.27 5.62
CA PRO A 130 -8.80 1.79 6.96
C PRO A 130 -9.76 2.91 7.39
N ASP A 131 -9.78 3.25 8.69
CA ASP A 131 -10.68 4.26 9.25
C ASP A 131 -10.43 5.66 8.66
N TRP A 132 -9.17 5.93 8.30
CA TRP A 132 -8.73 7.20 7.72
C TRP A 132 -9.03 7.34 6.21
N LEU A 133 -9.46 6.26 5.55
CA LEU A 133 -9.95 6.25 4.16
C LEU A 133 -11.25 5.46 4.10
N PRO A 134 -12.35 6.00 4.66
CA PRO A 134 -13.60 5.25 4.81
C PRO A 134 -14.37 5.06 3.49
N ASP A 135 -14.07 5.85 2.46
CA ASP A 135 -14.75 5.84 1.17
C ASP A 135 -13.75 6.14 0.04
N VAL A 136 -13.80 5.37 -1.04
CA VAL A 136 -13.02 5.62 -2.25
C VAL A 136 -13.83 5.19 -3.48
N THR A 137 -13.83 6.02 -4.52
CA THR A 137 -14.44 5.71 -5.82
C THR A 137 -13.36 5.62 -6.89
N LEU A 138 -13.33 4.49 -7.60
CA LEU A 138 -12.49 4.29 -8.77
C LEU A 138 -13.33 4.52 -10.03
N ALA A 139 -13.09 5.63 -10.71
CA ALA A 139 -13.83 6.01 -11.90
C ALA A 139 -13.17 5.49 -13.19
N GLY A 140 -14.00 5.00 -14.11
CA GLY A 140 -13.56 4.63 -15.46
C GLY A 140 -12.50 3.53 -15.52
N ILE A 141 -12.49 2.60 -14.55
CA ILE A 141 -11.60 1.44 -14.59
C ILE A 141 -11.96 0.58 -15.81
N ARG A 142 -10.94 0.10 -16.54
CA ARG A 142 -11.12 -0.73 -17.74
C ARG A 142 -10.61 -2.13 -17.54
N ILE A 143 -11.46 -3.13 -17.77
CA ILE A 143 -11.13 -4.55 -17.68
C ILE A 143 -11.58 -5.23 -18.98
N GLY A 144 -10.63 -5.52 -19.88
CA GLY A 144 -10.97 -5.95 -21.23
C GLY A 144 -11.66 -4.83 -22.00
N ASP A 145 -12.83 -5.13 -22.58
CA ASP A 145 -13.70 -4.17 -23.26
C ASP A 145 -14.72 -3.48 -22.34
N ALA A 146 -14.79 -3.88 -21.07
CA ALA A 146 -15.69 -3.26 -20.09
C ALA A 146 -15.05 -2.05 -19.40
N ARG A 147 -15.88 -1.05 -19.10
CA ARG A 147 -15.53 0.13 -18.31
C ARG A 147 -16.50 0.27 -17.14
N ALA A 148 -16.02 0.58 -15.95
CA ALA A 148 -16.89 0.76 -14.78
C ALA A 148 -16.40 1.88 -13.86
N THR A 149 -17.32 2.44 -13.09
CA THR A 149 -17.04 3.24 -11.90
C THR A 149 -17.50 2.46 -10.69
N ILE A 150 -16.58 2.16 -9.77
CA ILE A 150 -16.85 1.34 -8.58
C ILE A 150 -16.54 2.15 -7.33
N ARG A 151 -17.50 2.22 -6.41
CA ARG A 151 -17.30 2.79 -5.08
C ARG A 151 -17.07 1.68 -4.07
N PHE A 152 -16.17 1.94 -3.14
CA PHE A 152 -15.87 1.10 -1.99
C PHE A 152 -16.02 1.96 -0.73
N TRP A 153 -16.73 1.47 0.27
CA TRP A 153 -16.92 2.19 1.53
C TRP A 153 -16.90 1.24 2.73
N ARG A 154 -16.55 1.76 3.90
CA ARG A 154 -16.68 1.02 5.16
C ARG A 154 -18.12 1.04 5.63
N GLY A 155 -18.74 -0.14 5.68
CA GLY A 155 -20.09 -0.31 6.22
C GLY A 155 -20.12 -0.27 7.75
N PRO A 156 -21.31 -0.22 8.37
CA PRO A 156 -21.47 -0.18 9.83
C PRO A 156 -20.85 -1.38 10.57
N SER A 157 -20.71 -2.52 9.88
CA SER A 157 -20.06 -3.73 10.41
C SER A 157 -18.52 -3.64 10.46
N GLY A 158 -17.94 -2.53 9.98
CA GLY A 158 -16.50 -2.36 9.80
C GLY A 158 -15.95 -3.00 8.52
N ARG A 159 -16.74 -3.81 7.81
CA ARG A 159 -16.34 -4.42 6.53
C ARG A 159 -16.39 -3.42 5.39
N THR A 160 -15.52 -3.59 4.40
CA THR A 160 -15.61 -2.82 3.16
C THR A 160 -16.62 -3.41 2.19
N GLU A 161 -17.60 -2.60 1.85
CA GLU A 161 -18.65 -2.83 0.87
C GLU A 161 -18.26 -2.22 -0.47
N HIS A 162 -18.97 -2.60 -1.54
CA HIS A 162 -18.74 -2.04 -2.86
C HIS A 162 -20.02 -2.03 -3.68
N GLU A 163 -20.10 -1.09 -4.62
CA GLU A 163 -21.18 -0.98 -5.61
C GLU A 163 -20.61 -0.49 -6.95
N VAL A 164 -21.21 -0.94 -8.04
CA VAL A 164 -20.95 -0.37 -9.38
C VAL A 164 -21.91 0.79 -9.56
N ILE A 165 -21.38 2.01 -9.67
CA ILE A 165 -22.19 3.23 -9.84
C ILE A 165 -22.64 3.37 -11.30
N ASP A 166 -21.73 3.10 -12.22
CA ASP A 166 -21.92 3.27 -13.66
C ASP A 166 -21.02 2.30 -14.42
N GLY A 167 -21.39 1.93 -15.64
CA GLY A 167 -20.57 1.04 -16.46
C GLY A 167 -21.05 0.82 -17.89
N GLU A 168 -20.09 0.47 -18.73
CA GLU A 168 -20.25 0.12 -20.14
C GLU A 168 -19.71 -1.30 -20.36
N GLY A 169 -20.45 -2.12 -21.09
CA GLY A 169 -20.11 -3.54 -21.30
C GLY A 169 -20.42 -4.44 -20.11
N THR A 170 -20.02 -5.72 -20.19
CA THR A 170 -20.25 -6.70 -19.12
C THR A 170 -19.00 -6.81 -18.24
N LEU A 171 -19.13 -6.54 -16.94
CA LEU A 171 -18.07 -6.75 -15.95
C LEU A 171 -18.58 -7.65 -14.82
N HIS A 172 -17.84 -8.71 -14.51
CA HIS A 172 -18.10 -9.56 -13.35
C HIS A 172 -17.21 -9.14 -12.18
N ILE A 173 -17.81 -8.81 -11.05
CA ILE A 173 -17.05 -8.55 -9.82
C ILE A 173 -17.19 -9.75 -8.90
N ARG A 174 -16.06 -10.28 -8.44
CA ARG A 174 -16.00 -11.45 -7.56
C ARG A 174 -15.19 -11.12 -6.32
N ARG A 175 -15.72 -11.37 -5.13
CA ARG A 175 -14.91 -11.31 -3.91
C ARG A 175 -13.99 -12.53 -3.85
N ALA A 176 -12.73 -12.31 -3.50
CA ALA A 176 -11.82 -13.40 -3.20
C ALA A 176 -12.38 -14.23 -2.04
N PRO A 177 -12.18 -15.55 -2.03
CA PRO A 177 -12.55 -16.38 -0.89
C PRO A 177 -11.80 -15.90 0.36
N ALA A 178 -12.45 -16.03 1.52
CA ALA A 178 -11.82 -15.75 2.79
C ALA A 178 -10.54 -16.60 2.92
N ARG A 179 -9.46 -15.97 3.35
CA ARG A 179 -8.19 -16.70 3.51
C ARG A 179 -8.31 -17.60 4.74
N PRO A 180 -7.88 -18.86 4.66
CA PRO A 180 -7.80 -19.69 5.84
C PRO A 180 -6.76 -19.08 6.80
N THR A 181 -7.23 -18.61 7.94
CA THR A 181 -6.39 -18.23 9.07
C THR A 181 -5.97 -19.49 9.80
N GLY A 182 -4.69 -19.60 10.14
CA GLY A 182 -4.22 -20.61 11.08
C GLY A 182 -4.73 -20.33 12.50
N VAL A 183 -4.48 -21.26 13.42
CA VAL A 183 -4.94 -21.23 14.82
C VAL A 183 -4.48 -19.97 15.59
N ASP A 184 -3.45 -19.29 15.10
CA ASP A 184 -2.86 -18.08 15.70
C ASP A 184 -3.17 -16.79 14.90
N GLY A 185 -4.10 -16.85 13.94
CA GLY A 185 -4.44 -15.72 13.06
C GLY A 185 -3.45 -15.46 11.92
N LEU A 186 -2.30 -16.14 11.88
CA LEU A 186 -1.37 -16.09 10.74
C LEU A 186 -1.94 -16.84 9.53
N PRO A 187 -1.77 -16.33 8.30
CA PRO A 187 -2.10 -17.06 7.09
C PRO A 187 -1.33 -18.38 7.02
N LEU A 188 -2.02 -19.48 6.70
CA LEU A 188 -1.42 -20.82 6.62
C LEU A 188 -0.17 -20.89 5.72
N LEU A 189 -0.09 -20.05 4.69
CA LEU A 189 1.05 -19.97 3.76
C LEU A 189 2.39 -19.66 4.43
N LEU A 190 2.41 -18.97 5.58
CA LEU A 190 3.65 -18.64 6.29
C LEU A 190 4.21 -19.81 7.13
N ARG A 191 3.39 -20.83 7.45
CA ARG A 191 3.89 -22.04 8.15
C ARG A 191 4.74 -22.92 7.25
N ALA A 192 4.55 -22.87 5.93
CA ALA A 192 5.30 -23.69 4.98
C ALA A 192 6.78 -23.26 4.80
N ILE A 193 7.17 -22.10 5.34
CA ILE A 193 8.52 -21.53 5.20
C ILE A 193 9.34 -21.69 6.52
N GLY A 194 8.73 -22.25 7.57
CA GLY A 194 9.27 -22.26 8.94
C GLY A 194 9.67 -23.62 9.50
N THR A 195 9.99 -24.60 8.67
CA THR A 195 10.62 -25.86 9.12
C THR A 195 11.87 -26.14 8.29
N ALA A 196 12.93 -25.39 8.58
CA ALA A 196 14.30 -25.86 8.40
C ALA A 196 14.93 -25.85 9.80
N ASN A 197 15.53 -26.98 10.15
CA ASN A 197 16.04 -27.38 11.47
C ASN A 197 16.88 -26.31 12.19
#